data_AF-A0A2G8RF55-F1
#
_entry.id   AF-A0A2G8RF55-F1
#
_cell.length_a   1.000
_cell.length_b   1.000
_cell.length_c   1.000
_cell.angle_alpha   90.00
_cell.angle_beta   90.00
_cell.angle_gamma   90.00
#
_symmetry.space_group_name_H-M   'P 1'
#
loop_
_entity.id
_entity.type
_entity.pdbx_description
1 polymer ?
#
loop_
_entity_poly.entity_id
_entity_poly.type
_entity_poly.pdbx_seq_one_letter_code
_entity_poly.pdbx_strand_id
1 'polypeptide(L)'
;MNEDLKTGQIIFGDWVEGFVRAVSLSPASWQRIMESGDQDAVAAFSLLLEIPLIGSEDGSLDADRQARLTEEAPDLIPDLVLELNRFTKSLPPERPSISFPFAANMPGPPSGAGRPGRNDFCPCGSGKKYKKCCLISSGPDLALWLNPNKV
;
A
#
# COMPACT_ATOMS: atom_id res chain seq x y z
N MET A 1 15.48 -2.11 -12.35
CA MET A 1 14.59 -3.27 -12.21
C MET A 1 14.93 -3.97 -10.91
N ASN A 2 13.93 -4.29 -10.09
CA ASN A 2 14.12 -4.90 -8.78
C ASN A 2 14.17 -6.42 -8.99
N GLU A 3 15.37 -6.95 -9.22
CA GLU A 3 15.64 -8.39 -9.21
C GLU A 3 16.00 -8.83 -7.79
N ASP A 4 15.51 -9.99 -7.37
CA ASP A 4 16.04 -10.63 -6.17
C ASP A 4 17.50 -11.05 -6.44
N LEU A 5 18.44 -10.37 -5.79
CA LEU A 5 19.89 -10.59 -5.91
C LEU A 5 20.33 -12.03 -5.55
N LYS A 6 19.46 -12.85 -4.96
CA LYS A 6 19.75 -14.25 -4.63
C LYS A 6 19.21 -15.26 -5.64
N THR A 7 18.15 -14.95 -6.36
CA THR A 7 17.42 -15.92 -7.21
C THR A 7 17.28 -15.48 -8.67
N GLY A 8 17.49 -14.18 -8.95
CA GLY A 8 17.25 -13.60 -10.27
C GLY A 8 15.78 -13.54 -10.68
N GLN A 9 14.85 -13.83 -9.76
CA GLN A 9 13.41 -13.75 -10.03
C GLN A 9 12.88 -12.32 -9.93
N ILE A 10 11.88 -12.04 -10.76
CA ILE A 10 11.31 -10.71 -10.92
C ILE A 10 10.31 -10.41 -9.78
N ILE A 11 10.57 -9.36 -9.00
CA ILE A 11 9.86 -9.01 -7.75
C ILE A 11 8.42 -8.51 -8.00
N PHE A 12 7.99 -8.27 -9.25
CA PHE A 12 6.66 -7.72 -9.51
C PHE A 12 5.52 -8.71 -9.25
N GLY A 13 5.76 -10.02 -9.28
CA GLY A 13 4.71 -11.03 -9.04
C GLY A 13 4.06 -10.85 -7.67
N ASP A 14 4.86 -10.77 -6.61
CA ASP A 14 4.40 -10.52 -5.24
C ASP A 14 3.68 -9.17 -5.10
N TRP A 15 4.14 -8.16 -5.86
CA TRP A 15 3.50 -6.84 -5.87
C TRP A 15 2.11 -6.89 -6.52
N VAL A 16 1.99 -7.54 -7.69
CA VAL A 16 0.72 -7.72 -8.42
C VAL A 16 -0.26 -8.51 -7.56
N GLU A 17 0.21 -9.59 -6.94
CA GLU A 17 -0.60 -10.38 -6.01
C GLU A 17 -1.13 -9.52 -4.85
N GLY A 18 -0.26 -8.72 -4.23
CA GLY A 18 -0.64 -7.78 -3.18
C GLY A 18 -1.66 -6.74 -3.66
N PHE A 19 -1.50 -6.21 -4.88
CA PHE A 19 -2.44 -5.27 -5.49
C PHE A 19 -3.82 -5.90 -5.68
N VAL A 20 -3.92 -7.10 -6.24
CA VAL A 20 -5.20 -7.81 -6.43
C VAL A 20 -5.89 -8.10 -5.11
N ARG A 21 -5.12 -8.54 -4.10
CA ARG A 21 -5.64 -8.72 -2.74
C ARG A 21 -6.23 -7.41 -2.22
N ALA A 22 -5.55 -6.28 -2.40
CA ALA A 22 -6.04 -4.97 -1.99
C ALA A 22 -7.32 -4.54 -2.74
N VAL A 23 -7.42 -4.83 -4.05
CA VAL A 23 -8.64 -4.61 -4.84
C VAL A 23 -9.80 -5.42 -4.27
N SER A 24 -9.55 -6.68 -3.93
CA SER A 24 -10.54 -7.61 -3.37
C SER A 24 -11.05 -7.20 -1.98
N LEU A 25 -10.26 -6.44 -1.21
CA LEU A 25 -10.67 -5.93 0.11
C LEU A 25 -11.73 -4.82 0.02
N SER A 26 -11.84 -4.11 -1.10
CA SER A 26 -12.82 -3.03 -1.26
C SER A 26 -13.36 -2.89 -2.69
N PRO A 27 -14.06 -3.90 -3.24
CA PRO A 27 -14.46 -3.90 -4.65
C PRO A 27 -15.26 -2.65 -5.07
N ALA A 28 -16.16 -2.19 -4.19
CA ALA A 28 -16.96 -1.00 -4.43
C ALA A 28 -16.12 0.28 -4.63
N SER A 29 -14.99 0.41 -3.93
CA SER A 29 -14.09 1.56 -4.07
C SER A 29 -13.38 1.57 -5.42
N TRP A 30 -13.18 0.41 -6.04
CA TRP A 30 -12.53 0.28 -7.34
C TRP A 30 -13.52 0.29 -8.51
N GLN A 31 -14.77 -0.14 -8.27
CA GLN A 31 -15.85 -0.12 -9.27
C GLN A 31 -16.09 1.28 -9.87
N ARG A 32 -15.88 2.34 -9.09
CA ARG A 32 -15.93 3.74 -9.56
C ARG A 32 -15.01 4.02 -10.76
N ILE A 33 -13.88 3.31 -10.90
CA ILE A 33 -12.95 3.49 -12.02
C ILE A 33 -13.63 2.96 -13.28
N MET A 34 -14.21 1.76 -13.20
CA MET A 34 -14.96 1.12 -14.29
C MET A 34 -16.17 1.96 -14.74
N GLU A 35 -16.80 2.70 -13.82
CA GLU A 35 -17.98 3.53 -14.09
C GLU A 35 -17.65 4.98 -14.46
N SER A 36 -16.38 5.37 -14.44
CA SER A 36 -15.96 6.78 -14.55
C SER A 36 -16.09 7.38 -15.95
N GLY A 37 -16.18 6.54 -16.99
CA GLY A 37 -16.08 6.95 -18.40
C GLY A 37 -14.67 7.35 -18.83
N ASP A 38 -13.68 7.31 -17.94
CA ASP A 38 -12.26 7.59 -18.22
C ASP A 38 -11.60 6.33 -18.80
N GLN A 39 -11.49 6.27 -20.14
CA GLN A 39 -11.05 5.08 -20.85
C GLN A 39 -9.61 4.68 -20.48
N ASP A 40 -8.73 5.65 -20.24
CA ASP A 40 -7.33 5.40 -19.90
C ASP A 40 -7.22 4.76 -18.51
N ALA A 41 -7.96 5.28 -17.53
CA ALA A 41 -8.01 4.72 -16.19
C ALA A 41 -8.63 3.31 -16.17
N VAL A 42 -9.70 3.08 -16.96
CA VAL A 42 -10.34 1.77 -17.11
C VAL A 42 -9.40 0.76 -17.75
N ALA A 43 -8.70 1.15 -18.81
CA ALA A 43 -7.73 0.30 -19.49
C ALA A 43 -6.55 -0.05 -18.58
N ALA A 44 -6.02 0.94 -17.86
CA ALA A 44 -4.93 0.74 -16.91
C ALA A 44 -5.32 -0.23 -15.79
N PHE A 45 -6.52 -0.06 -15.22
CA PHE A 45 -7.04 -0.94 -14.17
C PHE A 45 -7.27 -2.36 -14.68
N SER A 46 -7.86 -2.48 -15.87
CA SER A 46 -8.16 -3.79 -16.48
C SER A 46 -6.88 -4.57 -16.79
N LEU A 47 -5.86 -3.90 -17.33
CA LEU A 47 -4.57 -4.53 -17.61
C LEU A 47 -3.86 -4.96 -16.31
N LEU A 48 -3.92 -4.15 -15.24
CA LEU A 48 -3.39 -4.52 -13.93
C LEU A 48 -4.08 -5.74 -13.29
N LEU A 49 -5.35 -5.99 -13.63
CA LEU A 49 -6.09 -7.19 -13.20
C LEU A 49 -5.91 -8.40 -14.13
N GLU A 50 -5.33 -8.20 -15.31
CA GLU A 50 -4.98 -9.28 -16.27
C GLU A 50 -3.59 -9.89 -15.97
N ILE A 51 -2.62 -9.07 -15.54
CA ILE A 51 -1.27 -9.50 -15.10
C ILE A 51 -1.25 -10.60 -13.99
N PRO A 52 -2.19 -10.72 -13.05
CA PRO A 52 -2.22 -11.79 -12.05
C PRO A 52 -2.69 -13.15 -12.58
N LEU A 53 -3.31 -13.21 -13.77
CA LEU A 53 -3.70 -14.47 -14.43
C LEU A 53 -2.49 -15.20 -15.03
N ILE A 54 -1.31 -14.63 -14.81
CA ILE A 54 -0.01 -15.19 -15.14
C ILE A 54 0.26 -16.44 -14.29
N GLY A 55 -0.22 -17.59 -14.78
CA GLY A 55 -0.01 -18.90 -14.17
C GLY A 55 -1.23 -19.54 -13.51
N SER A 56 -2.45 -19.01 -13.70
CA SER A 56 -3.66 -19.71 -13.26
C SER A 56 -3.93 -20.92 -14.16
N GLU A 57 -4.08 -22.11 -13.56
CA GLU A 57 -4.36 -23.38 -14.26
C GLU A 57 -5.71 -23.38 -15.01
N ASP A 58 -6.51 -22.32 -14.90
CA ASP A 58 -7.84 -22.18 -15.48
C ASP A 58 -7.84 -21.66 -16.94
N GLY A 59 -6.67 -21.40 -17.53
CA GLY A 59 -6.53 -21.17 -18.98
C GLY A 59 -7.13 -19.85 -19.48
N SER A 60 -7.23 -18.83 -18.62
CA SER A 60 -7.86 -17.55 -18.97
C SER A 60 -7.10 -16.73 -20.03
N LEU A 61 -5.82 -17.02 -20.29
CA LEU A 61 -4.99 -16.35 -21.30
C LEU A 61 -4.25 -17.37 -22.16
N ASP A 62 -4.16 -17.11 -23.47
CA ASP A 62 -3.30 -17.90 -24.36
C ASP A 62 -1.83 -17.81 -23.92
N ALA A 63 -1.09 -18.90 -24.07
CA ALA A 63 0.30 -19.01 -23.59
C ALA A 63 1.25 -17.94 -24.19
N ASP A 64 1.02 -17.50 -25.43
CA ASP A 64 1.80 -16.43 -26.07
C ASP A 64 1.51 -15.07 -25.43
N ARG A 65 0.22 -14.75 -25.29
CA ARG A 65 -0.24 -13.52 -24.61
C ARG A 65 0.31 -13.44 -23.19
N GLN A 66 0.28 -14.58 -22.51
CA GLN A 66 0.75 -14.79 -21.16
C GLN A 66 2.27 -14.55 -21.02
N ALA A 67 3.07 -15.12 -21.93
CA ALA A 67 4.51 -14.89 -21.98
C ALA A 67 4.85 -13.42 -22.23
N ARG A 68 4.17 -12.78 -23.19
CA ARG A 68 4.37 -11.36 -23.52
C ARG A 68 4.07 -10.42 -22.37
N LEU A 69 2.94 -10.63 -21.67
CA LEU A 69 2.58 -9.81 -20.51
C LEU A 69 3.58 -9.99 -19.36
N THR A 70 4.11 -11.20 -19.17
CA THR A 70 5.14 -11.46 -18.14
C THR A 70 6.44 -10.71 -18.44
N GLU A 71 6.84 -10.67 -19.71
CA GLU A 71 8.04 -9.96 -20.16
C GLU A 71 7.88 -8.43 -20.09
N GLU A 72 6.73 -7.91 -20.51
CA GLU A 72 6.48 -6.46 -20.59
C GLU A 72 6.03 -5.84 -19.25
N ALA A 73 5.46 -6.63 -18.33
CA ALA A 73 4.86 -6.15 -17.08
C ALA A 73 5.77 -5.24 -16.22
N PRO A 74 7.08 -5.54 -16.01
CA PRO A 74 7.94 -4.70 -15.19
C PRO A 74 8.02 -3.25 -15.66
N ASP A 75 7.96 -3.04 -16.98
CA ASP A 75 8.04 -1.72 -17.61
C ASP A 75 6.66 -1.08 -17.77
N LEU A 76 5.60 -1.87 -17.94
CA LEU A 76 4.23 -1.38 -18.04
C LEU A 76 3.64 -0.96 -16.68
N ILE A 77 3.87 -1.73 -15.61
CA ILE A 77 3.25 -1.52 -14.29
C ILE A 77 3.41 -0.06 -13.79
N PRO A 78 4.60 0.57 -13.85
CA PRO A 78 4.76 1.95 -13.43
C PRO A 78 3.78 2.91 -14.11
N ASP A 79 3.60 2.82 -15.42
CA ASP A 79 2.72 3.71 -16.18
C ASP A 79 1.25 3.46 -15.85
N LEU A 80 0.85 2.18 -15.69
CA LEU A 80 -0.51 1.83 -15.26
C LEU A 80 -0.83 2.39 -13.87
N VAL A 81 0.11 2.29 -12.93
CA VAL A 81 -0.04 2.84 -11.58
C VAL A 81 -0.11 4.37 -11.60
N LEU A 82 0.67 5.03 -12.45
CA LEU A 82 0.62 6.47 -12.62
C LEU A 82 -0.74 6.91 -13.17
N GLU A 83 -1.31 6.17 -14.12
CA GLU A 83 -2.63 6.46 -14.69
C GLU A 83 -3.75 6.32 -13.63
N LEU A 84 -3.73 5.24 -12.84
CA LEU A 84 -4.67 5.10 -11.71
C LEU A 84 -4.51 6.22 -10.67
N ASN A 85 -3.28 6.64 -10.40
CA ASN A 85 -3.00 7.74 -9.48
C ASN A 85 -3.49 9.09 -10.02
N ARG A 86 -3.34 9.34 -11.33
CA ARG A 86 -3.89 10.54 -12.00
C ARG A 86 -5.41 10.57 -11.85
N PHE A 87 -6.08 9.47 -12.19
CA PHE A 87 -7.54 9.35 -12.03
C PHE A 87 -7.98 9.56 -10.58
N THR A 88 -7.30 8.91 -9.63
CA THR A 88 -7.60 9.05 -8.20
C THR A 88 -7.52 10.52 -7.75
N LYS A 89 -6.54 11.27 -8.28
CA LYS A 89 -6.36 12.69 -7.97
C LYS A 89 -7.33 13.63 -8.70
N SER A 90 -7.90 13.22 -9.83
CA SER A 90 -8.90 14.03 -10.54
C SER A 90 -10.28 13.98 -9.88
N LEU A 91 -10.51 12.98 -9.01
CA LEU A 91 -11.76 12.85 -8.28
C LEU A 91 -11.88 13.97 -7.25
N PRO A 92 -13.11 14.49 -7.04
CA PRO A 92 -13.34 15.48 -6.00
C PRO A 92 -12.95 14.87 -4.65
N PRO A 93 -12.39 15.67 -3.72
CA PRO A 93 -12.08 15.17 -2.39
C PRO A 93 -13.37 14.63 -1.76
N GLU A 94 -13.41 13.31 -1.52
CA GLU A 94 -14.54 12.73 -0.82
C GLU A 94 -14.65 13.40 0.56
N ARG A 95 -15.83 13.92 0.88
CA ARG A 95 -16.11 14.39 2.24
C ARG A 95 -15.86 13.21 3.17
N PRO A 96 -14.96 13.29 4.15
CA PRO A 96 -14.54 12.13 4.92
C PRO A 96 -15.75 11.57 5.67
N SER A 97 -16.29 10.45 5.19
CA SER A 97 -17.07 9.57 6.02
C SER A 97 -16.08 8.85 6.95
N ILE A 98 -16.43 8.78 8.22
CA ILE A 98 -15.56 8.36 9.31
C ILE A 98 -15.20 6.89 9.11
N SER A 99 -14.09 6.59 8.42
CA SER A 99 -13.32 5.33 8.50
C SER A 99 -12.07 5.43 7.61
N PHE A 100 -10.92 5.65 8.26
CA PHE A 100 -9.56 5.78 7.69
C PHE A 100 -9.26 7.08 6.90
N PRO A 101 -8.45 7.99 7.47
CA PRO A 101 -8.14 9.24 6.82
C PRO A 101 -7.03 9.01 5.79
N PHE A 102 -7.36 9.21 4.52
CA PHE A 102 -6.47 9.39 3.36
C PHE A 102 -5.79 8.13 2.80
N ALA A 103 -5.93 7.94 1.48
CA ALA A 103 -4.95 7.15 0.73
C ALA A 103 -3.56 7.76 0.96
N ALA A 104 -2.54 6.92 1.19
CA ALA A 104 -1.18 7.36 1.54
C ALA A 104 -0.56 8.34 0.52
N ASN A 105 -1.07 8.35 -0.72
CA ASN A 105 -0.61 9.19 -1.82
C ASN A 105 -1.37 10.50 -2.00
N MET A 106 -2.35 10.81 -1.14
CA MET A 106 -2.98 12.12 -1.14
C MET A 106 -1.98 13.15 -0.60
N PRO A 107 -1.82 14.33 -1.24
CA PRO A 107 -1.13 15.45 -0.65
C PRO A 107 -1.99 15.99 0.52
N GLY A 108 -1.97 15.25 1.63
CA GLY A 108 -2.44 15.74 2.91
C GLY A 108 -1.38 16.67 3.50
N PRO A 109 -1.77 17.61 4.36
CA PRO A 109 -0.78 18.30 5.19
C PRO A 109 0.08 17.24 5.89
N PRO A 110 1.42 17.39 5.93
CA PRO A 110 2.27 16.48 6.71
C PRO A 110 1.63 16.38 8.08
N SER A 111 1.35 15.16 8.56
CA SER A 111 0.58 14.87 9.76
C SER A 111 0.85 15.90 10.85
N GLY A 112 0.02 16.95 10.87
CA GLY A 112 0.27 18.20 11.60
C GLY A 112 0.02 18.05 13.10
N ALA A 113 -0.30 16.84 13.54
CA ALA A 113 -0.13 16.46 14.92
C ALA A 113 1.38 16.37 15.19
N GLY A 114 2.01 17.54 15.41
CA GLY A 114 3.37 17.63 15.91
C GLY A 114 3.56 16.59 17.00
N ARG A 115 4.59 15.76 16.88
CA ARG A 115 4.89 14.72 17.86
C ARG A 115 4.83 15.37 19.25
N PRO A 116 4.02 14.84 20.19
CA PRO A 116 3.90 15.45 21.49
C PRO A 116 5.29 15.61 22.09
N GLY A 117 5.58 16.80 22.61
CA GLY A 117 6.81 17.05 23.32
C GLY A 117 6.97 16.04 24.43
N ARG A 118 8.21 15.65 24.74
CA ARG A 118 8.53 14.63 25.75
C ARG A 118 7.81 14.85 27.10
N ASN A 119 7.53 16.11 27.46
CA ASN A 119 6.85 16.50 28.70
C ASN A 119 5.35 16.78 28.56
N ASP A 120 4.79 16.79 27.34
CA ASP A 120 3.38 17.08 27.10
C ASP A 120 2.48 15.95 27.59
N PHE A 121 1.19 16.22 27.75
CA PHE A 121 0.22 15.19 28.06
C PHE A 121 0.15 14.16 26.92
N CYS A 122 0.07 12.88 27.30
CA CYS A 122 0.08 11.79 26.37
C CYS A 122 -1.24 11.75 25.57
N PRO A 123 -1.20 11.67 24.23
CA PRO A 123 -2.41 11.68 23.40
C PRO A 123 -3.30 10.44 23.54
N CYS A 124 -2.86 9.39 24.25
CA CYS A 124 -3.67 8.20 24.53
C CYS A 124 -4.76 8.41 25.60
N GLY A 125 -4.90 9.62 26.16
CA GLY A 125 -5.94 9.93 27.15
C GLY A 125 -5.61 9.50 28.59
N SER A 126 -4.41 8.99 28.86
CA SER A 126 -4.02 8.52 30.21
C SER A 126 -3.82 9.62 31.26
N GLY A 127 -3.79 10.90 30.86
CA GLY A 127 -3.45 12.03 31.74
C GLY A 127 -1.97 12.10 32.17
N LYS A 128 -1.12 11.16 31.73
CA LYS A 128 0.33 11.12 32.06
C LYS A 128 1.15 11.92 31.05
N LYS A 129 2.36 12.35 31.43
CA LYS A 129 3.33 12.93 30.47
C LYS A 129 3.76 11.89 29.42
N TYR A 130 3.98 12.30 28.17
CA TYR A 130 4.32 11.41 27.05
C TYR A 130 5.53 10.51 27.35
N LYS A 131 6.59 11.07 27.96
CA LYS A 131 7.78 10.31 28.41
C LYS A 131 7.54 9.26 29.48
N LYS A 132 6.39 9.26 30.15
CA LYS A 132 6.01 8.32 31.22
C LYS A 132 4.87 7.39 30.77
N CYS A 133 4.49 7.42 29.50
CA CYS A 133 3.41 6.64 28.94
C CYS A 133 3.88 5.98 27.63
N CYS A 134 3.30 6.35 26.49
CA CYS A 134 3.54 5.69 25.20
C CYS A 134 5.01 5.70 24.73
N LEU A 135 5.85 6.62 25.22
CA LEU A 135 7.29 6.62 24.89
C LEU A 135 8.07 5.50 25.60
N ILE A 136 7.58 5.00 26.75
CA ILE A 136 8.21 3.87 27.47
C ILE A 136 7.59 2.55 27.02
N SER A 137 6.29 2.52 26.73
CA SER A 137 5.57 1.32 26.28
C SER A 137 5.99 0.81 24.89
N SER A 138 6.83 1.55 24.17
CA SER A 138 7.31 1.22 22.82
C SER A 138 8.78 0.77 22.78
N GLY A 139 9.45 0.63 23.93
CA GLY A 139 10.80 0.07 24.01
C GLY A 139 10.80 -1.39 24.48
N PRO A 140 11.70 -2.26 23.98
CA PRO A 140 11.95 -3.54 24.63
C PRO A 140 12.40 -3.28 26.07
N ASP A 141 11.95 -4.14 26.99
CA ASP A 141 12.21 -4.04 28.41
C ASP A 141 13.73 -3.96 28.71
N LEU A 142 14.21 -2.73 28.95
CA LEU A 142 15.60 -2.44 29.32
C LEU A 142 15.96 -3.01 30.71
N ALA A 143 15.01 -3.59 31.45
CA ALA A 143 15.30 -4.27 32.71
C ALA A 143 16.13 -5.56 32.55
N LEU A 144 16.22 -6.13 31.33
CA LEU A 144 16.98 -7.36 31.08
C LEU A 144 18.49 -7.15 30.90
N TRP A 145 18.96 -5.92 30.64
CA TRP A 145 20.38 -5.65 30.29
C TRP A 145 21.17 -4.89 31.36
N LEU A 146 20.56 -4.58 32.51
CA LEU A 146 21.21 -3.84 33.61
C LEU A 146 21.36 -4.68 34.89
N ASN A 147 21.33 -6.00 34.81
CA ASN A 147 21.58 -6.86 35.97
C ASN A 147 23.04 -7.39 35.97
N PRO A 148 23.94 -6.85 36.82
CA PRO A 148 25.33 -7.31 36.90
C PRO A 148 25.52 -8.67 37.59
N ASN A 149 24.45 -9.40 37.96
CA ASN A 149 24.52 -10.68 38.68
C ASN A 149 23.96 -11.90 37.92
N LYS A 150 24.03 -11.92 36.59
CA LYS A 150 23.87 -13.18 35.84
C LYS A 150 25.24 -13.80 35.53
N VAL A 151 25.68 -14.68 36.44
CA VAL A 151 26.57 -15.81 36.13
C VAL A 151 25.69 -17.05 36.08
#